data_AF-A0A8B8K9V3-F1
#
_entry.id   AF-A0A8B8K9V3-F1
#
_cell.length_a   1.000
_cell.length_b   1.000
_cell.length_c   1.000
_cell.angle_alpha   90.00
_cell.angle_beta   90.00
_cell.angle_gamma   90.00
#
_symmetry.space_group_name_H-M   'P 1'
#
loop_
_entity.id
_entity.type
_entity.pdbx_description
1 polymer ?
#
loop_
_entity_poly.entity_id
_entity_poly.type
_entity_poly.pdbx_seq_one_letter_code
_entity_poly.pdbx_strand_id
1 'polypeptide(L)'
;MQFGQSIDSSETTQGHIPRLLDIVLYLCEKEHIEGGMIFQLLEDLTEMSTMKNCKDIFGYIESKQDILGKQELFARGKLVMLRTCNQLLRRLSKANDVVFCGRILMFLAHFFPLSERSALNIKGVFNTSNETKYEKEPLEGICIDFNFYQTFWGLQEYFSNPTSINHAPAKWQKFTSSLSVVLNTFEAQPLSDEEGDANNLEEEAVNFSIKYLTSSKLMGLELKDPSFRRHALVQCLILFDYLKAPGKGDKDLPSENMKEDITTCEERVKKLIELTPPKGTQFLHKIEHILEREKNWVWWKRDGCLPYEKQPLEKKTVPDGSKKRRPRWRLGNKELSQLWKWADQNPNALTDPQRVQTPSIMEYWKPLAEDMDPSAGIEAEYHHKNNRVYCWKGLRLSARQDLEGFSKFTDHGIEGVVPLELLPPDVRSKYQAKPSDRGKRSKKEETKGNAHQVEENQIATTATEIDSEGIRTDTTATPMEFDGATVPGTQGGTPTPDELQKHSSDTDVGQESGQLEADAEVEAGIIDGETDADVDLDAVG
;
A
#
# COMPACT_ATOMS: atom_id res chain seq x y z
N MET A 1 17.32 41.71 4.84
CA MET A 1 17.38 41.57 6.31
C MET A 1 18.73 40.97 6.66
N GLN A 2 19.60 41.65 7.41
CA GLN A 2 20.80 41.06 8.02
C GLN A 2 21.48 42.07 8.96
N PHE A 3 22.02 41.58 10.10
CA PHE A 3 22.68 42.33 11.19
C PHE A 3 21.78 43.37 11.91
N GLY A 4 21.89 43.66 13.22
CA GLY A 4 22.73 43.19 14.35
C GLY A 4 22.65 44.27 15.46
N GLN A 5 22.85 44.07 16.78
CA GLN A 5 23.26 42.98 17.68
C GLN A 5 22.72 43.36 19.10
N SER A 6 22.55 42.52 20.15
CA SER A 6 22.52 41.06 20.37
C SER A 6 21.98 40.82 21.82
N ILE A 7 22.40 39.73 22.50
CA ILE A 7 22.02 39.20 23.84
C ILE A 7 20.70 38.40 23.82
N ASP A 8 20.66 37.08 24.06
CA ASP A 8 21.74 36.14 24.42
C ASP A 8 21.78 34.90 23.49
N SER A 9 22.83 34.10 23.57
CA SER A 9 23.29 33.26 22.45
C SER A 9 22.95 31.76 22.51
N SER A 10 21.87 31.36 21.81
CA SER A 10 21.80 30.07 21.09
C SER A 10 20.62 29.98 20.11
N GLU A 11 20.91 29.86 18.82
CA GLU A 11 20.10 29.19 17.77
C GLU A 11 18.55 29.35 17.80
N THR A 12 18.01 30.47 17.33
CA THR A 12 16.66 30.48 16.73
C THR A 12 16.45 31.57 15.66
N THR A 13 17.17 31.48 14.55
CA THR A 13 17.00 32.38 13.38
C THR A 13 15.77 32.04 12.53
N GLN A 14 14.59 32.01 13.16
CA GLN A 14 13.29 32.01 12.46
C GLN A 14 12.62 33.38 12.64
N GLY A 15 12.22 34.00 11.52
CA GLY A 15 11.53 35.28 11.54
C GLY A 15 10.16 35.20 12.24
N HIS A 16 9.69 36.34 12.75
CA HIS A 16 8.40 36.42 13.46
C HIS A 16 7.22 35.92 12.63
N ILE A 17 7.23 36.15 11.30
CA ILE A 17 6.14 35.72 10.40
C ILE A 17 6.07 34.18 10.29
N PRO A 18 7.13 33.44 9.91
CA PRO A 18 7.16 31.97 10.00
C PRO A 18 6.68 31.43 11.36
N ARG A 19 7.11 32.02 12.49
CA ARG A 19 6.69 31.57 13.82
C ARG A 19 5.19 31.78 14.09
N LEU A 20 4.58 32.83 13.54
CA LEU A 20 3.12 33.05 13.61
C LEU A 20 2.38 32.07 12.69
N LEU A 21 2.90 31.79 11.49
CA LEU A 21 2.33 30.80 10.57
C LEU A 21 2.40 29.38 11.16
N ASP A 22 3.48 29.03 11.87
CA ASP A 22 3.61 27.77 12.60
C ASP A 22 2.56 27.63 13.71
N ILE A 23 2.27 28.71 14.44
CA ILE A 23 1.22 28.73 15.47
C ILE A 23 -0.17 28.56 14.84
N VAL A 24 -0.47 29.26 13.73
CA VAL A 24 -1.75 29.10 13.04
C VAL A 24 -1.89 27.70 12.46
N LEU A 25 -0.85 27.16 11.81
CA LEU A 25 -0.83 25.80 11.26
C LEU A 25 -1.08 24.74 12.34
N TYR A 26 -0.48 24.90 13.52
CA TYR A 26 -0.75 24.04 14.68
C TYR A 26 -2.21 24.14 15.16
N LEU A 27 -2.77 25.35 15.25
CA LEU A 27 -4.17 25.55 15.66
C LEU A 27 -5.18 25.01 14.62
N CYS A 28 -4.84 25.07 13.33
CA CYS A 28 -5.59 24.40 12.26
C CYS A 28 -5.49 22.86 12.38
N GLU A 29 -4.31 22.31 12.67
CA GLU A 29 -4.12 20.86 12.89
C GLU A 29 -4.86 20.34 14.14
N LYS A 30 -5.10 21.19 15.15
CA LYS A 30 -5.91 20.84 16.33
C LYS A 30 -7.40 21.18 16.19
N GLU A 31 -7.84 21.56 14.99
CA GLU A 31 -9.20 22.04 14.68
C GLU A 31 -9.71 23.14 15.64
N HIS A 32 -8.79 23.92 16.23
CA HIS A 32 -9.11 25.10 17.04
C HIS A 32 -9.39 26.33 16.17
N ILE A 33 -8.92 26.32 14.92
CA ILE A 33 -9.15 27.31 13.88
C ILE A 33 -9.50 26.56 12.58
N GLU A 34 -10.34 27.15 11.72
CA GLU A 34 -10.67 26.59 10.42
C GLU A 34 -9.42 26.30 9.57
N GLY A 35 -9.32 25.08 9.03
CA GLY A 35 -8.15 24.63 8.26
C GLY A 35 -7.86 25.42 6.98
N GLY A 36 -8.81 26.22 6.46
CA GLY A 36 -8.59 27.14 5.35
C GLY A 36 -7.78 28.39 5.70
N MET A 37 -7.77 28.81 6.97
CA MET A 37 -7.20 30.11 7.40
C MET A 37 -5.69 30.21 7.14
N ILE A 38 -4.93 29.12 7.28
CA ILE A 38 -3.50 29.12 6.95
C ILE A 38 -3.26 29.33 5.44
N PHE A 39 -4.17 28.88 4.58
CA PHE A 39 -4.05 29.07 3.13
C PHE A 39 -4.40 30.50 2.71
N GLN A 40 -5.43 31.10 3.31
CA GLN A 40 -5.75 32.50 3.04
C GLN A 40 -4.61 33.43 3.49
N LEU A 41 -4.06 33.21 4.69
CA LEU A 41 -2.90 33.99 5.16
C LEU A 41 -1.67 33.83 4.26
N LEU A 42 -1.47 32.67 3.64
CA LEU A 42 -0.39 32.46 2.66
C LEU A 42 -0.67 33.16 1.32
N GLU A 43 -1.93 33.18 0.87
CA GLU A 43 -2.36 33.98 -0.30
C GLU A 43 -2.08 35.47 -0.04
N ASP A 44 -2.68 36.04 1.01
CA ASP A 44 -2.55 37.44 1.41
C ASP A 44 -1.07 37.87 1.56
N LEU A 45 -0.25 37.04 2.22
CA LEU A 45 1.18 37.30 2.40
C LEU A 45 1.95 37.31 1.08
N THR A 46 1.60 36.47 0.11
CA THR A 46 2.24 36.50 -1.21
C THR A 46 1.74 37.66 -2.06
N GLU A 47 0.45 38.01 -2.02
CA GLU A 47 -0.10 39.17 -2.72
C GLU A 47 0.60 40.46 -2.29
N MET A 48 0.65 40.73 -0.98
CA MET A 48 1.26 41.95 -0.42
C MET A 48 2.79 41.96 -0.42
N SER A 49 3.44 40.90 -0.90
CA SER A 49 4.91 40.78 -0.92
C SER A 49 5.55 41.11 -2.26
N THR A 50 6.78 41.62 -2.20
CA THR A 50 7.67 41.72 -3.38
C THR A 50 8.13 40.35 -3.85
N MET A 51 8.46 40.18 -5.13
CA MET A 51 8.86 38.86 -5.66
C MET A 51 10.13 38.28 -5.03
N LYS A 52 10.95 39.09 -4.35
CA LYS A 52 12.05 38.60 -3.51
C LYS A 52 11.50 37.91 -2.27
N ASN A 53 10.66 38.59 -1.50
CA ASN A 53 10.02 38.03 -0.30
C ASN A 53 9.14 36.81 -0.65
N CYS A 54 8.48 36.79 -1.82
CA CYS A 54 7.70 35.65 -2.28
C CYS A 54 8.53 34.37 -2.42
N LYS A 55 9.84 34.45 -2.75
CA LYS A 55 10.73 33.28 -2.80
C LYS A 55 11.02 32.70 -1.41
N ASP A 56 11.10 33.57 -0.40
CA ASP A 56 11.28 33.18 1.01
C ASP A 56 9.98 32.59 1.58
N ILE A 57 8.82 33.20 1.30
CA ILE A 57 7.49 32.71 1.69
C ILE A 57 7.20 31.35 1.04
N PHE A 58 7.54 31.18 -0.24
CA PHE A 58 7.35 29.91 -0.93
C PHE A 58 8.28 28.81 -0.38
N GLY A 59 9.50 29.17 0.06
CA GLY A 59 10.37 28.24 0.81
C GLY A 59 9.75 27.77 2.14
N TYR A 60 8.98 28.62 2.82
CA TYR A 60 8.16 28.18 3.97
C TYR A 60 7.05 27.21 3.52
N ILE A 61 6.33 27.49 2.43
CA ILE A 61 5.27 26.61 1.90
C ILE A 61 5.82 25.21 1.56
N GLU A 62 6.92 25.15 0.81
CA GLU A 62 7.65 23.91 0.51
C GLU A 62 8.02 23.16 1.81
N SER A 63 8.57 23.86 2.82
CA SER A 63 8.97 23.26 4.10
C SER A 63 7.82 22.69 4.96
N LYS A 64 6.57 23.00 4.60
CA LYS A 64 5.35 22.56 5.32
C LYS A 64 4.41 21.71 4.44
N GLN A 65 4.84 21.33 3.24
CA GLN A 65 3.99 20.64 2.26
C GLN A 65 3.36 19.35 2.82
N ASP A 66 4.11 18.56 3.61
CA ASP A 66 3.63 17.31 4.23
C ASP A 66 2.50 17.53 5.26
N ILE A 67 2.42 18.74 5.85
CA ILE A 67 1.39 19.12 6.81
C ILE A 67 0.20 19.73 6.06
N LEU A 68 0.45 20.66 5.14
CA LEU A 68 -0.57 21.32 4.32
C LEU A 68 -1.31 20.32 3.40
N GLY A 69 -0.62 19.26 2.96
CA GLY A 69 -1.16 18.18 2.13
C GLY A 69 -1.99 17.14 2.89
N LYS A 70 -2.08 17.21 4.23
CA LYS A 70 -2.99 16.35 5.01
C LYS A 70 -4.43 16.59 4.57
N GLN A 71 -5.20 15.52 4.34
CA GLN A 71 -6.56 15.54 3.79
C GLN A 71 -7.48 16.59 4.45
N GLU A 72 -7.40 16.75 5.78
CA GLU A 72 -8.18 17.68 6.60
C GLU A 72 -7.90 19.17 6.30
N LEU A 73 -6.67 19.50 5.88
CA LEU A 73 -6.25 20.84 5.50
C LEU A 73 -6.34 21.02 3.98
N PHE A 74 -5.83 20.05 3.22
CA PHE A 74 -5.85 20.04 1.76
C PHE A 74 -7.26 20.20 1.19
N ALA A 75 -8.26 19.46 1.70
CA ALA A 75 -9.64 19.56 1.22
C ALA A 75 -10.26 20.96 1.42
N ARG A 76 -9.81 21.71 2.44
CA ARG A 76 -10.25 23.09 2.73
C ARG A 76 -9.43 24.13 1.97
N GLY A 77 -8.13 23.92 1.77
CA GLY A 77 -7.19 24.92 1.28
C GLY A 77 -6.75 24.84 -0.19
N LYS A 78 -6.93 23.69 -0.85
CA LYS A 78 -6.29 23.43 -2.17
C LYS A 78 -6.64 24.42 -3.28
N LEU A 79 -7.88 24.91 -3.35
CA LEU A 79 -8.28 25.89 -4.38
C LEU A 79 -7.62 27.26 -4.17
N VAL A 80 -7.40 27.65 -2.91
CA VAL A 80 -6.63 28.86 -2.56
C VAL A 80 -5.17 28.65 -2.97
N MET A 81 -4.53 27.56 -2.53
CA MET A 81 -3.13 27.25 -2.92
C MET A 81 -2.92 27.22 -4.45
N LEU A 82 -3.88 26.65 -5.20
CA LEU A 82 -3.86 26.66 -6.66
C LEU A 82 -3.99 28.07 -7.24
N ARG A 83 -4.85 28.93 -6.68
CA ARG A 83 -4.99 30.33 -7.08
C ARG A 83 -3.70 31.11 -6.81
N THR A 84 -3.16 30.99 -5.60
CA THR A 84 -1.89 31.62 -5.16
C THR A 84 -0.73 31.24 -6.08
N CYS A 85 -0.54 29.94 -6.37
CA CYS A 85 0.52 29.48 -7.26
C CYS A 85 0.34 30.00 -8.69
N ASN A 86 -0.89 29.96 -9.25
CA ASN A 86 -1.18 30.50 -10.58
C ASN A 86 -1.09 32.04 -10.65
N GLN A 87 -1.20 32.74 -9.53
CA GLN A 87 -0.99 34.18 -9.44
C GLN A 87 0.49 34.53 -9.36
N LEU A 88 1.29 33.79 -8.57
CA LEU A 88 2.75 33.89 -8.58
C LEU A 88 3.30 33.62 -9.99
N LEU A 89 2.87 32.55 -10.67
CA LEU A 89 3.28 32.24 -12.05
C LEU A 89 2.88 33.32 -13.08
N ARG A 90 1.84 34.12 -12.81
CA ARG A 90 1.46 35.29 -13.64
C ARG A 90 2.26 36.55 -13.33
N ARG A 91 2.82 36.67 -12.11
CA ARG A 91 3.63 37.82 -11.65
C ARG A 91 5.13 37.68 -11.95
N LEU A 92 5.61 36.48 -12.27
CA LEU A 92 7.02 36.19 -12.50
C LEU A 92 7.46 36.39 -13.95
N SER A 93 8.71 36.80 -14.14
CA SER A 93 9.29 36.90 -15.48
C SER A 93 9.55 35.51 -16.06
N LYS A 94 8.86 35.18 -17.16
CA LYS A 94 9.07 33.93 -17.93
C LYS A 94 10.48 33.82 -18.56
N ALA A 95 11.31 34.86 -18.47
CA ALA A 95 12.72 34.83 -18.87
C ALA A 95 13.68 34.79 -17.66
N ASN A 96 13.43 35.58 -16.61
CA ASN A 96 14.41 35.79 -15.53
C ASN A 96 14.15 34.94 -14.28
N ASP A 97 12.92 34.49 -14.04
CA ASP A 97 12.52 33.78 -12.83
C ASP A 97 12.25 32.28 -13.05
N VAL A 98 12.73 31.72 -14.16
CA VAL A 98 12.37 30.37 -14.64
C VAL A 98 12.63 29.27 -13.60
N VAL A 99 13.72 29.36 -12.82
CA VAL A 99 14.01 28.44 -11.69
C VAL A 99 12.91 28.48 -10.61
N PHE A 100 12.35 29.65 -10.32
CA PHE A 100 11.28 29.81 -9.33
C PHE A 100 9.91 29.40 -9.90
N CYS A 101 9.64 29.69 -11.17
CA CYS A 101 8.50 29.11 -11.88
C CYS A 101 8.54 27.58 -11.86
N GLY A 102 9.73 26.99 -12.08
CA GLY A 102 9.98 25.56 -11.98
C GLY A 102 9.68 25.00 -10.59
N ARG A 103 10.16 25.67 -9.52
CA ARG A 103 9.82 25.30 -8.13
C ARG A 103 8.32 25.31 -7.87
N ILE A 104 7.60 26.35 -8.31
CA ILE A 104 6.14 26.44 -8.12
C ILE A 104 5.42 25.31 -8.88
N LEU A 105 5.84 24.98 -10.10
CA LEU A 105 5.27 23.88 -10.89
C LEU A 105 5.58 22.50 -10.28
N MET A 106 6.79 22.29 -9.77
CA MET A 106 7.19 21.05 -9.07
C MET A 106 6.42 20.88 -7.76
N PHE A 107 6.24 21.96 -6.98
CA PHE A 107 5.39 21.95 -5.79
C PHE A 107 3.94 21.62 -6.15
N LEU A 108 3.36 22.25 -7.17
CA LEU A 108 2.00 21.91 -7.62
C LEU A 108 1.87 20.44 -8.05
N ALA A 109 2.85 19.89 -8.76
CA ALA A 109 2.86 18.49 -9.20
C ALA A 109 3.07 17.48 -8.06
N HIS A 110 3.54 17.92 -6.89
CA HIS A 110 3.71 17.10 -5.69
C HIS A 110 2.55 17.27 -4.68
N PHE A 111 2.07 18.49 -4.51
CA PHE A 111 1.03 18.87 -3.56
C PHE A 111 -0.36 18.40 -3.99
N PHE A 112 -0.62 18.30 -5.30
CA PHE A 112 -1.86 17.74 -5.83
C PHE A 112 -1.67 16.26 -6.20
N PRO A 113 -2.51 15.34 -5.68
CA PRO A 113 -2.47 13.93 -6.07
C PRO A 113 -2.65 13.75 -7.59
N LEU A 114 -1.92 12.80 -8.18
CA LEU A 114 -1.90 12.57 -9.65
C LEU A 114 -3.28 12.34 -10.29
N SER A 115 -4.27 11.87 -9.52
CA SER A 115 -5.64 11.65 -9.98
C SER A 115 -6.58 12.84 -9.75
N GLU A 116 -6.11 13.96 -9.18
CA GLU A 116 -6.97 15.12 -9.01
C GLU A 116 -7.17 15.88 -10.33
N ARG A 117 -8.44 16.07 -10.70
CA ARG A 117 -8.85 16.73 -11.95
C ARG A 117 -8.29 18.15 -12.15
N SER A 118 -7.87 18.82 -11.06
CA SER A 118 -7.26 20.15 -11.08
C SER A 118 -5.79 20.15 -11.54
N ALA A 119 -5.06 19.04 -11.32
CA ALA A 119 -3.69 18.84 -11.79
C ALA A 119 -3.62 18.23 -13.21
N LEU A 120 -4.76 17.87 -13.79
CA LEU A 120 -4.85 17.09 -15.03
C LEU A 120 -5.45 17.89 -16.18
N ASN A 121 -4.72 18.00 -17.29
CA ASN A 121 -5.24 18.51 -18.57
C ASN A 121 -6.17 17.48 -19.25
N ILE A 122 -7.29 17.14 -18.61
CA ILE A 122 -8.25 16.11 -19.06
C ILE A 122 -8.79 16.45 -20.46
N LYS A 123 -9.12 17.73 -20.71
CA LYS A 123 -9.61 18.22 -22.00
C LYS A 123 -8.61 18.08 -23.16
N GLY A 124 -7.32 17.82 -22.87
CA GLY A 124 -6.27 17.71 -23.88
C GLY A 124 -6.18 18.97 -24.74
N VAL A 125 -6.03 20.12 -24.08
CA VAL A 125 -5.85 21.43 -24.73
C VAL A 125 -4.36 21.71 -24.85
N PHE A 126 -3.90 22.07 -26.05
CA PHE A 126 -2.51 22.45 -26.30
C PHE A 126 -2.27 23.90 -25.85
N ASN A 127 -1.06 24.21 -25.35
CA ASN A 127 -0.72 25.55 -24.90
C ASN A 127 -0.30 26.46 -26.07
N THR A 128 -1.29 26.89 -26.87
CA THR A 128 -1.08 27.77 -28.03
C THR A 128 -0.48 29.13 -27.67
N SER A 129 -0.62 29.59 -26.41
CA SER A 129 -0.04 30.87 -25.96
C SER A 129 1.50 30.87 -25.90
N ASN A 130 2.16 29.71 -25.96
CA ASN A 130 3.62 29.62 -25.97
C ASN A 130 4.19 29.67 -27.40
N GLU A 131 3.91 30.76 -28.11
CA GLU A 131 4.37 30.93 -29.48
C GLU A 131 5.91 30.95 -29.60
N THR A 132 6.37 30.45 -30.76
CA THR A 132 7.75 30.59 -31.21
C THR A 132 7.79 31.74 -32.20
N LYS A 133 8.30 32.90 -31.75
CA LYS A 133 8.42 34.10 -32.60
C LYS A 133 9.70 34.01 -33.41
N TYR A 134 9.61 34.21 -34.73
CA TYR A 134 10.74 34.16 -35.67
C TYR A 134 10.62 35.32 -36.68
N GLU A 135 11.76 35.75 -37.23
CA GLU A 135 11.84 36.82 -38.24
C GLU A 135 10.94 36.50 -39.45
N LYS A 136 10.08 37.44 -39.89
CA LYS A 136 9.17 37.24 -41.03
C LYS A 136 9.70 37.78 -42.36
N GLU A 137 10.63 38.73 -42.31
CA GLU A 137 11.20 39.44 -43.45
C GLU A 137 12.73 39.26 -43.48
N PRO A 138 13.36 39.22 -44.67
CA PRO A 138 14.79 38.99 -44.79
C PRO A 138 15.59 40.22 -44.33
N LEU A 139 16.59 39.99 -43.49
CA LEU A 139 17.49 41.06 -43.03
C LEU A 139 18.44 41.49 -44.16
N GLU A 140 18.52 42.80 -44.41
CA GLU A 140 19.35 43.35 -45.49
C GLU A 140 20.83 42.97 -45.37
N GLY A 141 21.47 42.73 -46.52
CA GLY A 141 22.92 42.52 -46.63
C GLY A 141 23.43 41.11 -46.28
N ILE A 142 22.56 40.12 -46.00
CA ILE A 142 22.99 38.76 -45.63
C ILE A 142 22.50 37.72 -46.63
N CYS A 143 23.42 36.90 -47.16
CA CYS A 143 23.10 35.81 -48.07
C CYS A 143 22.73 34.53 -47.30
N ILE A 144 21.45 34.40 -46.95
CA ILE A 144 20.84 33.23 -46.29
C ILE A 144 19.65 32.78 -47.15
N ASP A 145 19.40 31.46 -47.20
CA ASP A 145 18.15 30.95 -47.76
C ASP A 145 16.98 31.23 -46.80
N PHE A 146 16.41 32.42 -46.96
CA PHE A 146 15.29 32.88 -46.15
C PHE A 146 14.00 32.08 -46.44
N ASN A 147 13.86 31.46 -47.61
CA ASN A 147 12.73 30.61 -47.94
C ASN A 147 12.80 29.30 -47.16
N PHE A 148 13.99 28.68 -47.07
CA PHE A 148 14.21 27.52 -46.21
C PHE A 148 13.94 27.85 -44.74
N TYR A 149 14.47 28.97 -44.25
CA TYR A 149 14.28 29.43 -42.89
C TYR A 149 12.79 29.68 -42.54
N GLN A 150 12.03 30.35 -43.42
CA GLN A 150 10.57 30.49 -43.27
C GLN A 150 9.84 29.13 -43.31
N THR A 151 10.27 28.22 -44.18
CA THR A 151 9.68 26.88 -44.33
C THR A 151 9.88 26.05 -43.06
N PHE A 152 11.09 26.08 -42.49
CA PHE A 152 11.43 25.38 -41.25
C PHE A 152 10.63 25.90 -40.06
N TRP A 153 10.71 27.19 -39.75
CA TRP A 153 9.99 27.75 -38.59
C TRP A 153 8.46 27.75 -38.79
N GLY A 154 7.99 27.76 -40.04
CA GLY A 154 6.58 27.53 -40.37
C GLY A 154 6.03 26.16 -39.94
N LEU A 155 6.88 25.13 -39.77
CA LEU A 155 6.45 23.84 -39.21
C LEU A 155 5.99 23.95 -37.74
N GLN A 156 6.51 24.94 -37.01
CA GLN A 156 6.21 25.12 -35.59
C GLN A 156 4.75 25.56 -35.35
N GLU A 157 4.01 26.06 -36.35
CA GLU A 157 2.54 26.21 -36.28
C GLU A 157 1.89 24.85 -35.94
N TYR A 158 2.29 23.81 -36.68
CA TYR A 158 1.69 22.48 -36.62
C TYR A 158 2.16 21.70 -35.39
N PHE A 159 3.44 21.83 -35.00
CA PHE A 159 3.94 21.25 -33.74
C PHE A 159 3.30 21.89 -32.50
N SER A 160 2.97 23.19 -32.55
CA SER A 160 2.33 23.90 -31.42
C SER A 160 0.82 23.62 -31.32
N ASN A 161 0.16 23.27 -32.43
CA ASN A 161 -1.25 22.90 -32.46
C ASN A 161 -1.56 21.70 -33.38
N PRO A 162 -1.28 20.45 -32.92
CA PRO A 162 -1.54 19.23 -33.69
C PRO A 162 -2.99 19.01 -34.15
N THR A 163 -3.99 19.57 -33.46
CA THR A 163 -5.40 19.40 -33.89
C THR A 163 -5.71 20.17 -35.17
N SER A 164 -4.86 21.12 -35.57
CA SER A 164 -5.10 21.99 -36.73
C SER A 164 -4.92 21.31 -38.10
N ILE A 165 -4.24 20.17 -38.16
CA ILE A 165 -3.96 19.42 -39.40
C ILE A 165 -4.85 18.18 -39.59
N ASN A 166 -5.35 17.60 -38.49
CA ASN A 166 -5.95 16.26 -38.46
C ASN A 166 -7.17 16.08 -39.39
N HIS A 167 -7.98 17.15 -39.51
CA HIS A 167 -9.16 17.19 -40.39
C HIS A 167 -9.01 18.23 -41.53
N ALA A 168 -7.79 18.62 -41.87
CA ALA A 168 -7.51 19.72 -42.80
C ALA A 168 -6.52 19.31 -43.92
N PRO A 169 -6.98 18.63 -44.98
CA PRO A 169 -6.11 18.09 -46.04
C PRO A 169 -5.17 19.11 -46.69
N ALA A 170 -5.63 20.36 -46.89
CA ALA A 170 -4.78 21.43 -47.42
C ALA A 170 -3.63 21.83 -46.46
N LYS A 171 -3.85 21.80 -45.15
CA LYS A 171 -2.79 22.01 -44.15
C LYS A 171 -1.86 20.79 -44.07
N TRP A 172 -2.39 19.56 -44.16
CA TRP A 172 -1.58 18.35 -44.22
C TRP A 172 -0.63 18.34 -45.43
N GLN A 173 -1.13 18.69 -46.62
CA GLN A 173 -0.32 18.77 -47.84
C GLN A 173 0.73 19.90 -47.78
N LYS A 174 0.43 21.05 -47.16
CA LYS A 174 1.44 22.09 -46.88
C LYS A 174 2.50 21.61 -45.88
N PHE A 175 2.09 20.95 -44.80
CA PHE A 175 3.00 20.40 -43.78
C PHE A 175 3.94 19.35 -44.36
N THR A 176 3.42 18.34 -45.07
CA THR A 176 4.23 17.27 -45.70
C THR A 176 5.19 17.81 -46.76
N SER A 177 4.77 18.81 -47.56
CA SER A 177 5.64 19.51 -48.50
C SER A 177 6.77 20.26 -47.79
N SER A 178 6.44 21.04 -46.75
CA SER A 178 7.42 21.82 -45.96
C SER A 178 8.41 20.90 -45.22
N LEU A 179 7.90 19.83 -44.61
CA LEU A 179 8.72 18.83 -43.93
C LEU A 179 9.63 18.10 -44.93
N SER A 180 9.14 17.77 -46.13
CA SER A 180 9.97 17.14 -47.16
C SER A 180 11.17 18.00 -47.55
N VAL A 181 11.02 19.33 -47.64
CA VAL A 181 12.15 20.25 -47.87
C VAL A 181 13.17 20.19 -46.74
N VAL A 182 12.72 20.17 -45.47
CA VAL A 182 13.59 20.08 -44.29
C VAL A 182 14.32 18.73 -44.24
N LEU A 183 13.61 17.60 -44.42
CA LEU A 183 14.21 16.26 -44.42
C LEU A 183 15.21 16.09 -45.57
N ASN A 184 14.87 16.54 -46.79
CA ASN A 184 15.80 16.53 -47.93
C ASN A 184 17.08 17.33 -47.62
N THR A 185 16.96 18.45 -46.89
CA THR A 185 18.11 19.29 -46.51
C THR A 185 18.99 18.60 -45.46
N PHE A 186 18.39 17.91 -44.49
CA PHE A 186 19.12 17.11 -43.50
C PHE A 186 19.82 15.90 -44.15
N GLU A 187 19.17 15.23 -45.12
CA GLU A 187 19.74 14.13 -45.92
C GLU A 187 20.89 14.60 -46.83
N ALA A 188 20.79 15.80 -47.41
CA ALA A 188 21.82 16.40 -48.26
C ALA A 188 23.04 16.95 -47.48
N GLN A 189 22.90 17.15 -46.17
CA GLN A 189 23.94 17.64 -45.27
C GLN A 189 24.15 16.65 -44.11
N PRO A 190 24.71 15.44 -44.35
CA PRO A 190 25.03 14.52 -43.26
C PRO A 190 26.03 15.14 -42.28
N LEU A 191 25.87 14.86 -40.98
CA LEU A 191 26.78 15.28 -39.92
C LEU A 191 27.92 14.27 -39.75
N SER A 192 29.08 14.76 -39.31
CA SER A 192 30.25 13.92 -39.00
C SER A 192 30.29 13.50 -37.52
N ASP A 193 30.94 12.38 -37.21
CA ASP A 193 31.10 11.93 -35.83
C ASP A 193 31.95 12.92 -34.98
N GLU A 194 32.86 13.68 -35.60
CA GLU A 194 33.67 14.72 -34.93
C GLU A 194 32.79 15.87 -34.39
N GLU A 195 31.73 16.25 -35.11
CA GLU A 195 30.73 17.23 -34.66
C GLU A 195 29.85 16.66 -33.51
N GLY A 196 29.81 15.34 -33.34
CA GLY A 196 29.04 14.66 -32.29
C GLY A 196 29.73 14.61 -30.92
N ASP A 197 31.06 14.54 -30.88
CA ASP A 197 31.83 14.44 -29.62
C ASP A 197 32.17 15.80 -28.99
N ALA A 198 32.16 16.89 -29.76
CA ALA A 198 32.35 18.25 -29.24
C ALA A 198 31.31 18.62 -28.16
N ASN A 199 30.06 18.17 -28.32
CA ASN A 199 28.95 18.42 -27.40
C ASN A 199 29.05 17.62 -26.08
N ASN A 200 30.02 16.71 -25.91
CA ASN A 200 30.21 15.94 -24.67
C ASN A 200 31.03 16.68 -23.58
N LEU A 201 31.51 17.90 -23.85
CA LEU A 201 32.44 18.63 -22.97
C LEU A 201 31.82 19.74 -22.09
N GLU A 202 30.53 20.06 -22.24
CA GLU A 202 29.87 21.13 -21.46
C GLU A 202 29.37 20.67 -20.07
N GLU A 203 30.29 20.18 -19.23
CA GLU A 203 30.10 20.19 -17.78
C GLU A 203 30.40 21.60 -17.21
N GLU A 204 29.47 22.56 -17.34
CA GLU A 204 29.16 23.53 -16.28
C GLU A 204 27.91 24.38 -16.59
N ALA A 205 27.23 24.86 -15.53
CA ALA A 205 25.87 25.39 -15.62
C ALA A 205 25.78 26.86 -16.07
N VAL A 206 26.25 27.18 -17.28
CA VAL A 206 26.32 28.56 -17.79
C VAL A 206 25.60 28.71 -19.13
N ASN A 207 24.47 29.44 -19.14
CA ASN A 207 23.68 29.83 -20.33
C ASN A 207 22.87 28.73 -21.06
N PHE A 208 22.04 27.97 -20.33
CA PHE A 208 20.97 27.17 -20.95
C PHE A 208 19.95 28.05 -21.70
N SER A 209 19.89 27.93 -23.03
CA SER A 209 18.85 28.56 -23.85
C SER A 209 17.51 27.83 -23.71
N ILE A 210 16.58 28.43 -22.96
CA ILE A 210 15.27 27.85 -22.60
C ILE A 210 14.26 27.86 -23.78
N LYS A 211 14.59 28.56 -24.87
CA LYS A 211 13.85 28.58 -26.15
C LYS A 211 14.82 28.53 -27.32
N TYR A 212 14.33 28.12 -28.49
CA TYR A 212 15.04 28.18 -29.77
C TYR A 212 15.58 29.58 -30.10
N LEU A 213 16.73 29.64 -30.79
CA LEU A 213 17.41 30.88 -31.14
C LEU A 213 17.04 31.33 -32.56
N THR A 214 15.77 31.70 -32.72
CA THR A 214 15.04 31.96 -33.98
C THR A 214 15.49 33.18 -34.80
N SER A 215 16.78 33.43 -34.93
CA SER A 215 17.34 34.42 -35.86
C SER A 215 17.86 33.74 -37.13
N SER A 216 17.53 34.29 -38.30
CA SER A 216 17.97 33.74 -39.60
C SER A 216 19.49 33.56 -39.69
N LYS A 217 20.24 34.45 -39.04
CA LYS A 217 21.72 34.45 -38.99
C LYS A 217 22.33 33.20 -38.36
N LEU A 218 21.59 32.53 -37.48
CA LEU A 218 22.05 31.33 -36.77
C LEU A 218 21.70 30.02 -37.50
N MET A 219 20.76 30.05 -38.45
CA MET A 219 20.26 28.84 -39.13
C MET A 219 21.39 27.97 -39.73
N GLY A 220 22.40 28.58 -40.36
CA GLY A 220 23.55 27.86 -40.92
C GLY A 220 24.50 27.21 -39.89
N LEU A 221 24.35 27.54 -38.61
CA LEU A 221 25.04 26.93 -37.47
C LEU A 221 24.13 25.94 -36.75
N GLU A 222 22.86 26.30 -36.51
CA GLU A 222 21.84 25.39 -35.93
C GLU A 222 21.67 24.11 -36.78
N LEU A 223 21.71 24.23 -38.12
CA LEU A 223 21.71 23.07 -39.02
C LEU A 223 22.92 22.13 -38.87
N LYS A 224 23.99 22.54 -38.19
CA LYS A 224 25.17 21.70 -37.91
C LYS A 224 25.17 21.08 -36.52
N ASP A 225 24.40 21.62 -35.57
CA ASP A 225 24.29 21.02 -34.24
C ASP A 225 23.46 19.72 -34.30
N PRO A 226 24.04 18.56 -33.90
CA PRO A 226 23.29 17.32 -33.82
C PRO A 226 22.10 17.40 -32.84
N SER A 227 22.19 18.26 -31.82
CA SER A 227 21.16 18.44 -30.80
C SER A 227 19.92 19.15 -31.36
N PHE A 228 20.11 20.27 -32.07
CA PHE A 228 19.06 20.99 -32.81
C PHE A 228 18.32 20.07 -33.78
N ARG A 229 19.05 19.29 -34.60
CA ARG A 229 18.41 18.31 -35.49
C ARG A 229 17.59 17.28 -34.73
N ARG A 230 18.10 16.76 -33.61
CA ARG A 230 17.35 15.84 -32.73
C ARG A 230 16.08 16.46 -32.16
N HIS A 231 16.10 17.73 -31.75
CA HIS A 231 14.90 18.42 -31.28
C HIS A 231 13.81 18.45 -32.38
N ALA A 232 14.15 18.88 -33.60
CA ALA A 232 13.20 18.94 -34.71
C ALA A 232 12.69 17.55 -35.14
N LEU A 233 13.57 16.55 -35.21
CA LEU A 233 13.20 15.17 -35.59
C LEU A 233 12.34 14.49 -34.51
N VAL A 234 12.60 14.73 -33.22
CA VAL A 234 11.77 14.22 -32.11
C VAL A 234 10.40 14.93 -32.04
N GLN A 235 10.31 16.23 -32.35
CA GLN A 235 9.02 16.91 -32.54
C GLN A 235 8.18 16.23 -33.64
N CYS A 236 8.80 15.81 -34.74
CA CYS A 236 8.11 15.05 -35.79
C CYS A 236 7.57 13.71 -35.27
N LEU A 237 8.36 12.93 -34.52
CA LEU A 237 7.91 11.65 -33.96
C LEU A 237 6.75 11.82 -32.95
N ILE A 238 6.81 12.82 -32.08
CA ILE A 238 5.73 13.14 -31.12
C ILE A 238 4.45 13.52 -31.87
N LEU A 239 4.56 14.33 -32.94
CA LEU A 239 3.41 14.68 -33.78
C LEU A 239 2.81 13.44 -34.46
N PHE A 240 3.65 12.53 -34.98
CA PHE A 240 3.20 11.32 -35.66
C PHE A 240 2.51 10.31 -34.73
N ASP A 241 3.01 10.09 -33.52
CA ASP A 241 2.32 9.21 -32.55
C ASP A 241 0.97 9.81 -32.12
N TYR A 242 0.93 11.13 -31.84
CA TYR A 242 -0.32 11.84 -31.56
C TYR A 242 -1.35 11.72 -32.70
N LEU A 243 -0.93 11.86 -33.97
CA LEU A 243 -1.85 11.74 -35.12
C LEU A 243 -2.36 10.30 -35.30
N LYS A 244 -1.55 9.28 -34.99
CA LYS A 244 -1.98 7.87 -35.07
C LYS A 244 -2.96 7.49 -33.96
N ALA A 245 -2.76 8.01 -32.75
CA ALA A 245 -3.52 7.65 -31.56
C ALA A 245 -3.91 8.89 -30.73
N PRO A 246 -4.76 9.79 -31.28
CA PRO A 246 -5.17 11.00 -30.56
C PRO A 246 -5.90 10.62 -29.27
N GLY A 247 -5.59 11.31 -28.18
CA GLY A 247 -6.19 11.08 -26.86
C GLY A 247 -7.67 11.50 -26.73
N LYS A 248 -8.38 11.64 -27.85
CA LYS A 248 -9.80 11.95 -28.00
C LYS A 248 -10.40 10.89 -28.92
N GLY A 249 -11.63 10.46 -28.63
CA GLY A 249 -12.19 9.23 -29.19
C GLY A 249 -12.28 9.17 -30.71
N ASP A 250 -12.42 7.94 -31.23
CA ASP A 250 -12.19 7.42 -32.59
C ASP A 250 -12.63 8.27 -33.80
N LYS A 251 -13.45 9.32 -33.60
CA LYS A 251 -13.79 10.33 -34.61
C LYS A 251 -12.59 11.20 -35.04
N ASP A 252 -11.54 11.26 -34.22
CA ASP A 252 -10.30 11.99 -34.53
C ASP A 252 -9.25 11.12 -35.26
N LEU A 253 -9.56 9.90 -35.69
CA LEU A 253 -8.57 9.07 -36.42
C LEU A 253 -8.33 9.59 -37.85
N PRO A 254 -7.06 9.63 -38.34
CA PRO A 254 -6.72 10.07 -39.68
C PRO A 254 -7.18 9.06 -40.76
N SER A 255 -7.28 9.52 -42.01
CA SER A 255 -7.58 8.66 -43.16
C SER A 255 -6.44 7.69 -43.47
N GLU A 256 -6.73 6.57 -44.15
CA GLU A 256 -5.70 5.56 -44.46
C GLU A 256 -4.53 6.12 -45.27
N ASN A 257 -4.79 6.92 -46.32
CA ASN A 257 -3.75 7.62 -47.08
C ASN A 257 -2.85 8.49 -46.17
N MET A 258 -3.43 9.17 -45.17
CA MET A 258 -2.67 9.99 -44.23
C MET A 258 -1.85 9.11 -43.26
N LYS A 259 -2.29 7.88 -42.92
CA LYS A 259 -1.47 6.92 -42.16
C LYS A 259 -0.28 6.39 -42.98
N GLU A 260 -0.48 6.14 -44.27
CA GLU A 260 0.59 5.76 -45.22
C GLU A 260 1.62 6.90 -45.38
N ASP A 261 1.18 8.15 -45.53
CA ASP A 261 2.04 9.34 -45.52
C ASP A 261 2.83 9.44 -44.21
N ILE A 262 2.16 9.32 -43.05
CA ILE A 262 2.77 9.40 -41.72
C ILE A 262 3.84 8.31 -41.54
N THR A 263 3.54 7.05 -41.88
CA THR A 263 4.51 5.94 -41.73
C THR A 263 5.73 6.13 -42.64
N THR A 264 5.52 6.61 -43.86
CA THR A 264 6.62 6.92 -44.80
C THR A 264 7.51 8.07 -44.29
N CYS A 265 6.92 9.12 -43.73
CA CYS A 265 7.65 10.24 -43.12
C CYS A 265 8.38 9.83 -41.84
N GLU A 266 7.73 9.04 -40.97
CA GLU A 266 8.31 8.51 -39.73
C GLU A 266 9.54 7.66 -40.01
N GLU A 267 9.50 6.77 -41.01
CA GLU A 267 10.67 5.97 -41.39
C GLU A 267 11.87 6.83 -41.81
N ARG A 268 11.65 7.92 -42.55
CA ARG A 268 12.72 8.87 -42.92
C ARG A 268 13.27 9.60 -41.70
N VAL A 269 12.39 10.07 -40.82
CA VAL A 269 12.76 10.73 -39.56
C VAL A 269 13.59 9.80 -38.67
N LYS A 270 13.20 8.52 -38.53
CA LYS A 270 13.96 7.52 -37.77
C LYS A 270 15.35 7.29 -38.36
N LYS A 271 15.46 7.06 -39.67
CA LYS A 271 16.75 6.88 -40.37
C LYS A 271 17.67 8.09 -40.18
N LEU A 272 17.13 9.32 -40.21
CA LEU A 272 17.88 10.54 -39.90
C LEU A 272 18.34 10.63 -38.43
N ILE A 273 17.52 10.17 -37.47
CA ILE A 273 17.93 10.10 -36.05
C ILE A 273 19.06 9.07 -35.86
N GLU A 274 18.99 7.90 -36.51
CA GLU A 274 20.07 6.89 -36.47
C GLU A 274 21.39 7.43 -37.00
N LEU A 275 21.34 8.20 -38.10
CA LEU A 275 22.47 8.87 -38.73
C LEU A 275 22.94 10.13 -37.98
N THR A 276 22.22 10.62 -36.97
CA THR A 276 22.61 11.82 -36.22
C THR A 276 23.47 11.42 -35.00
N PRO A 277 24.76 11.80 -34.95
CA PRO A 277 25.65 11.47 -33.83
C PRO A 277 25.33 12.29 -32.56
N PRO A 278 25.91 11.97 -31.39
CA PRO A 278 26.60 10.73 -31.07
C PRO A 278 25.59 9.61 -30.71
N LYS A 279 25.87 8.36 -31.11
CA LYS A 279 25.08 7.15 -30.75
C LYS A 279 23.59 7.18 -31.19
N GLY A 280 23.30 7.63 -32.41
CA GLY A 280 21.94 7.84 -32.93
C GLY A 280 20.99 6.64 -32.77
N THR A 281 21.43 5.41 -33.02
CA THR A 281 20.62 4.19 -32.83
C THR A 281 20.21 3.95 -31.37
N GLN A 282 21.09 4.20 -30.41
CA GLN A 282 20.78 4.10 -28.97
C GLN A 282 19.86 5.24 -28.50
N PHE A 283 19.93 6.40 -29.16
CA PHE A 283 19.02 7.50 -28.92
C PHE A 283 17.61 7.19 -29.46
N LEU A 284 17.49 6.70 -30.71
CA LEU A 284 16.22 6.28 -31.30
C LEU A 284 15.49 5.24 -30.44
N HIS A 285 16.18 4.17 -30.02
CA HIS A 285 15.58 3.12 -29.18
C HIS A 285 14.99 3.68 -27.86
N LYS A 286 15.63 4.71 -27.27
CA LYS A 286 15.09 5.39 -26.07
C LYS A 286 13.85 6.21 -26.40
N ILE A 287 13.83 6.92 -27.53
CA ILE A 287 12.65 7.70 -27.97
C ILE A 287 11.47 6.76 -28.27
N GLU A 288 11.69 5.65 -28.98
CA GLU A 288 10.64 4.66 -29.24
C GLU A 288 10.09 4.04 -27.94
N HIS A 289 10.95 3.72 -26.97
CA HIS A 289 10.51 3.26 -25.65
C HIS A 289 9.71 4.33 -24.87
N ILE A 290 10.05 5.61 -25.00
CA ILE A 290 9.30 6.72 -24.39
C ILE A 290 7.91 6.86 -25.02
N LEU A 291 7.80 6.80 -26.35
CA LEU A 291 6.53 6.87 -27.07
C LEU A 291 5.63 5.65 -26.77
N GLU A 292 6.21 4.45 -26.70
CA GLU A 292 5.48 3.25 -26.28
C GLU A 292 4.95 3.37 -24.83
N ARG A 293 5.73 3.99 -23.94
CA ARG A 293 5.26 4.35 -22.59
C ARG A 293 4.17 5.42 -22.62
N GLU A 294 4.22 6.39 -23.53
CA GLU A 294 3.22 7.47 -23.62
C GLU A 294 1.82 6.94 -23.98
N LYS A 295 1.71 5.91 -24.82
CA LYS A 295 0.44 5.22 -25.13
C LYS A 295 -0.28 4.72 -23.87
N ASN A 296 0.47 4.23 -22.89
CA ASN A 296 -0.07 3.79 -21.60
C ASN A 296 -0.63 4.96 -20.77
N TRP A 297 0.00 6.14 -20.88
CA TRP A 297 -0.47 7.37 -20.22
C TRP A 297 -1.72 7.94 -20.90
N VAL A 298 -1.78 7.91 -22.24
CA VAL A 298 -2.99 8.26 -23.02
C VAL A 298 -4.16 7.33 -22.65
N TRP A 299 -3.91 6.02 -22.54
CA TRP A 299 -4.90 5.03 -22.12
C TRP A 299 -5.43 5.28 -20.70
N TRP A 300 -4.53 5.40 -19.71
CA TRP A 300 -4.91 5.73 -18.32
C TRP A 300 -5.69 7.05 -18.21
N LYS A 301 -5.30 8.05 -19.01
CA LYS A 301 -5.96 9.35 -19.05
C LYS A 301 -7.38 9.27 -19.59
N ARG A 302 -7.58 8.49 -20.66
CA ARG A 302 -8.89 8.21 -21.26
C ARG A 302 -9.82 7.49 -20.28
N ASP A 303 -9.27 6.56 -19.50
CA ASP A 303 -9.99 5.78 -18.49
C ASP A 303 -10.22 6.56 -17.17
N GLY A 304 -10.12 7.90 -17.22
CA GLY A 304 -10.51 8.80 -16.12
C GLY A 304 -9.42 9.10 -15.09
N CYS A 305 -8.16 8.75 -15.37
CA CYS A 305 -6.99 9.02 -14.50
C CYS A 305 -7.08 8.34 -13.12
N LEU A 306 -7.48 7.07 -13.08
CA LEU A 306 -7.71 6.30 -11.83
C LEU A 306 -6.48 6.26 -10.91
N PRO A 307 -6.65 6.32 -9.56
CA PRO A 307 -5.51 6.25 -8.63
C PRO A 307 -4.65 4.99 -8.79
N TYR A 308 -3.37 5.19 -9.12
CA TYR A 308 -2.34 4.14 -9.08
C TYR A 308 -2.01 3.70 -7.65
N GLU A 309 -2.14 4.62 -6.69
CA GLU A 309 -1.94 4.33 -5.29
C GLU A 309 -3.06 3.42 -4.78
N LYS A 310 -2.68 2.18 -4.44
CA LYS A 310 -3.47 1.38 -3.51
C LYS A 310 -3.54 2.21 -2.22
N GLN A 311 -4.74 2.66 -1.85
CA GLN A 311 -4.98 3.34 -0.59
C GLN A 311 -4.26 2.58 0.53
N PRO A 312 -3.51 3.26 1.42
CA PRO A 312 -2.83 2.61 2.53
C PRO A 312 -3.84 1.70 3.22
N LEU A 313 -3.57 0.39 3.25
CA LEU A 313 -4.48 -0.59 3.86
C LEU A 313 -4.88 -0.05 5.22
N GLU A 314 -6.16 0.27 5.40
CA GLU A 314 -6.66 0.79 6.66
C GLU A 314 -6.15 -0.15 7.75
N LYS A 315 -5.26 0.36 8.62
CA LYS A 315 -4.98 -0.28 9.89
C LYS A 315 -6.29 -0.20 10.64
N LYS A 316 -7.16 -1.20 10.45
CA LYS A 316 -8.55 -1.17 10.90
C LYS A 316 -8.56 -0.93 12.40
N THR A 317 -8.71 0.33 12.76
CA THR A 317 -9.18 0.81 14.04
C THR A 317 -10.57 0.24 14.16
N VAL A 318 -10.63 -1.00 14.66
CA VAL A 318 -11.77 -1.92 14.53
C VAL A 318 -13.02 -1.13 14.85
N PRO A 319 -13.93 -0.92 13.86
CA PRO A 319 -15.00 0.06 14.01
C PRO A 319 -15.74 -0.16 15.32
N ASP A 320 -16.07 0.90 16.04
CA ASP A 320 -16.93 0.78 17.23
C ASP A 320 -18.40 0.57 16.84
N GLY A 321 -18.63 -0.15 15.75
CA GLY A 321 -19.88 -0.79 15.39
C GLY A 321 -20.22 -1.84 16.43
N SER A 322 -20.79 -1.34 17.54
CA SER A 322 -21.46 -2.08 18.60
C SER A 322 -20.80 -3.41 18.95
N LYS A 323 -19.50 -3.37 19.29
CA LYS A 323 -18.62 -4.53 19.57
C LYS A 323 -19.41 -5.70 20.17
N LYS A 324 -19.82 -6.66 19.32
CA LYS A 324 -20.53 -7.87 19.77
C LYS A 324 -19.68 -8.52 20.84
N ARG A 325 -20.06 -8.36 22.11
CA ARG A 325 -19.22 -8.68 23.26
C ARG A 325 -18.89 -10.16 23.23
N ARG A 326 -17.74 -10.51 22.65
CA ARG A 326 -17.17 -11.86 22.75
C ARG A 326 -17.21 -12.23 24.23
N PRO A 327 -17.86 -13.33 24.63
CA PRO A 327 -18.11 -13.62 26.04
C PRO A 327 -16.79 -13.58 26.78
N ARG A 328 -16.65 -12.65 27.74
CA ARG A 328 -15.37 -12.37 28.39
C ARG A 328 -15.07 -13.46 29.41
N TRP A 329 -14.54 -14.57 28.90
CA TRP A 329 -14.00 -15.68 29.66
C TRP A 329 -13.02 -15.15 30.72
N ARG A 330 -13.33 -15.37 32.00
CA ARG A 330 -12.54 -14.85 33.14
C ARG A 330 -11.10 -15.34 33.06
N LEU A 331 -10.89 -16.58 32.60
CA LEU A 331 -9.58 -17.21 32.39
C LEU A 331 -9.26 -17.41 30.89
N GLY A 332 -9.65 -16.46 30.04
CA GLY A 332 -9.28 -16.41 28.61
C GLY A 332 -10.05 -17.36 27.68
N ASN A 333 -10.28 -18.61 28.08
CA ASN A 333 -11.08 -19.59 27.33
C ASN A 333 -12.31 -20.09 28.11
N LYS A 334 -13.25 -20.73 27.38
CA LYS A 334 -14.51 -21.24 27.93
C LYS A 334 -14.29 -22.28 29.02
N GLU A 335 -13.43 -23.28 28.77
CA GLU A 335 -13.31 -24.45 29.64
C GLU A 335 -12.62 -24.12 30.98
N LEU A 336 -11.57 -23.30 30.99
CA LEU A 336 -10.98 -22.76 32.22
C LEU A 336 -11.99 -21.92 33.00
N SER A 337 -12.80 -21.11 32.30
CA SER A 337 -13.88 -20.31 32.90
C SER A 337 -15.09 -21.13 33.36
N GLN A 338 -15.18 -22.40 32.96
CA GLN A 338 -16.19 -23.36 33.41
C GLN A 338 -15.67 -24.17 34.60
N LEU A 339 -14.42 -24.64 34.53
CA LEU A 339 -13.74 -25.34 35.62
C LEU A 339 -13.64 -24.48 36.89
N TRP A 340 -13.30 -23.20 36.76
CA TRP A 340 -13.26 -22.28 37.91
C TRP A 340 -14.64 -22.01 38.52
N LYS A 341 -15.72 -22.03 37.74
CA LYS A 341 -17.08 -21.95 38.30
C LYS A 341 -17.41 -23.16 39.15
N TRP A 342 -16.99 -24.36 38.75
CA TRP A 342 -17.17 -25.57 39.55
C TRP A 342 -16.34 -25.55 40.85
N ALA A 343 -15.16 -24.94 40.83
CA ALA A 343 -14.39 -24.68 42.06
C ALA A 343 -15.09 -23.66 42.98
N ASP A 344 -15.50 -22.49 42.45
CA ASP A 344 -16.22 -21.44 43.19
C ASP A 344 -17.54 -21.96 43.79
N GLN A 345 -18.25 -22.86 43.08
CA GLN A 345 -19.52 -23.44 43.50
C GLN A 345 -19.38 -24.56 44.53
N ASN A 346 -18.20 -25.18 44.67
CA ASN A 346 -18.03 -26.42 45.40
C ASN A 346 -16.74 -26.48 46.26
N PRO A 347 -16.48 -25.46 47.11
CA PRO A 347 -15.29 -25.43 47.98
C PRO A 347 -15.23 -26.62 48.95
N ASN A 348 -16.39 -27.17 49.31
CA ASN A 348 -16.54 -28.29 50.24
C ASN A 348 -16.56 -29.67 49.54
N ALA A 349 -16.24 -29.76 48.25
CA ALA A 349 -16.29 -31.02 47.49
C ALA A 349 -15.31 -32.11 47.98
N LEU A 350 -14.34 -31.78 48.83
CA LEU A 350 -13.47 -32.74 49.52
C LEU A 350 -14.01 -33.19 50.90
N THR A 351 -15.00 -32.49 51.44
CA THR A 351 -15.61 -32.73 52.76
C THR A 351 -17.06 -33.22 52.69
N ASP A 352 -17.58 -33.46 51.48
CA ASP A 352 -18.92 -34.02 51.26
C ASP A 352 -19.04 -35.42 51.90
N PRO A 353 -19.97 -35.64 52.85
CA PRO A 353 -20.19 -36.95 53.48
C PRO A 353 -20.54 -38.06 52.50
N GLN A 354 -21.18 -37.77 51.36
CA GLN A 354 -21.54 -38.78 50.35
C GLN A 354 -20.32 -39.26 49.54
N ARG A 355 -19.20 -38.52 49.55
CA ARG A 355 -18.00 -38.84 48.77
C ARG A 355 -17.25 -40.09 49.27
N VAL A 356 -17.39 -40.45 50.55
CA VAL A 356 -16.63 -41.55 51.18
C VAL A 356 -17.55 -42.51 51.95
N GLN A 357 -18.67 -42.90 51.32
CA GLN A 357 -19.57 -43.92 51.85
C GLN A 357 -18.92 -45.31 51.77
N THR A 358 -18.08 -45.62 52.77
CA THR A 358 -17.51 -46.96 52.96
C THR A 358 -18.59 -47.86 53.60
N PRO A 359 -18.98 -48.98 52.98
CA PRO A 359 -20.01 -49.86 53.53
C PRO A 359 -19.55 -50.51 54.84
N SER A 360 -20.53 -50.98 55.62
CA SER A 360 -20.22 -51.77 56.82
C SER A 360 -19.74 -53.18 56.45
N ILE A 361 -18.94 -53.79 57.33
CA ILE A 361 -18.45 -55.16 57.14
C ILE A 361 -19.58 -56.19 56.96
N MET A 362 -20.72 -55.98 57.64
CA MET A 362 -21.93 -56.80 57.57
C MET A 362 -22.62 -56.68 56.21
N GLU A 363 -22.77 -55.44 55.72
CA GLU A 363 -23.38 -55.13 54.43
C GLU A 363 -22.52 -55.62 53.26
N TYR A 364 -21.19 -55.49 53.37
CA TYR A 364 -20.27 -55.89 52.30
C TYR A 364 -20.24 -57.41 52.07
N TRP A 365 -20.22 -58.20 53.16
CA TRP A 365 -20.14 -59.67 53.07
C TRP A 365 -21.49 -60.37 52.89
N LYS A 366 -22.62 -59.66 52.99
CA LYS A 366 -23.96 -60.24 52.84
C LYS A 366 -24.15 -61.10 51.58
N PRO A 367 -23.68 -60.71 50.37
CA PRO A 367 -23.81 -61.56 49.18
C PRO A 367 -23.04 -62.90 49.30
N LEU A 368 -21.85 -62.89 49.91
CA LEU A 368 -21.08 -64.12 50.15
C LEU A 368 -21.69 -64.98 51.28
N ALA A 369 -22.39 -64.36 52.24
CA ALA A 369 -23.17 -65.11 53.23
C ALA A 369 -24.38 -65.81 52.60
N GLU A 370 -25.03 -65.15 51.64
CA GLU A 370 -26.15 -65.71 50.85
C GLU A 370 -25.67 -66.85 49.94
N ASP A 371 -24.51 -66.73 49.30
CA ASP A 371 -23.85 -67.84 48.58
C ASP A 371 -23.53 -69.05 49.48
N MET A 372 -23.39 -68.85 50.79
CA MET A 372 -23.00 -69.91 51.74
C MET A 372 -24.20 -70.67 52.32
N ASP A 373 -25.44 -70.27 52.04
CA ASP A 373 -26.65 -71.01 52.43
C ASP A 373 -26.99 -72.09 51.38
N PRO A 374 -26.96 -73.40 51.72
CA PRO A 374 -27.39 -74.46 50.82
C PRO A 374 -28.83 -74.30 50.31
N SER A 375 -29.66 -73.53 51.01
CA SER A 375 -31.05 -73.24 50.66
C SER A 375 -31.19 -72.25 49.49
N ALA A 376 -30.15 -71.45 49.21
CA ALA A 376 -30.16 -70.43 48.16
C ALA A 376 -30.06 -71.02 46.74
N GLY A 377 -29.58 -72.27 46.60
CA GLY A 377 -29.51 -73.00 45.34
C GLY A 377 -28.54 -72.43 44.30
N ILE A 378 -27.61 -71.56 44.71
CA ILE A 378 -26.67 -70.87 43.83
C ILE A 378 -25.59 -71.85 43.33
N GLU A 379 -25.33 -71.85 42.01
CA GLU A 379 -24.33 -72.71 41.39
C GLU A 379 -22.90 -72.25 41.75
N ALA A 380 -22.02 -73.19 42.08
CA ALA A 380 -20.68 -72.94 42.64
C ALA A 380 -19.75 -72.06 41.79
N GLU A 381 -20.01 -71.92 40.49
CA GLU A 381 -19.26 -71.06 39.57
C GLU A 381 -19.55 -69.57 39.80
N TYR A 382 -20.77 -69.21 40.21
CA TYR A 382 -21.20 -67.82 40.40
C TYR A 382 -20.93 -67.25 41.81
N HIS A 383 -20.49 -68.07 42.77
CA HIS A 383 -20.20 -67.62 44.13
C HIS A 383 -19.16 -66.47 44.13
N HIS A 384 -19.41 -65.45 44.93
CA HIS A 384 -18.58 -64.26 45.07
C HIS A 384 -17.15 -64.56 45.54
N LYS A 385 -16.91 -65.74 46.14
CA LYS A 385 -15.56 -66.26 46.46
C LYS A 385 -14.66 -66.46 45.23
N ASN A 386 -15.25 -66.66 44.06
CA ASN A 386 -14.52 -66.79 42.79
C ASN A 386 -14.10 -65.41 42.25
N ASN A 387 -14.81 -64.34 42.64
CA ASN A 387 -14.50 -62.97 42.24
C ASN A 387 -13.32 -62.41 43.06
N ARG A 388 -12.12 -62.58 42.50
CA ARG A 388 -10.83 -62.14 43.10
C ARG A 388 -10.83 -60.66 43.51
N VAL A 389 -11.53 -59.79 42.79
CA VAL A 389 -11.59 -58.33 43.08
C VAL A 389 -12.52 -58.05 44.26
N TYR A 390 -13.67 -58.72 44.34
CA TYR A 390 -14.56 -58.66 45.50
C TYR A 390 -13.84 -59.20 46.76
N CYS A 391 -13.24 -60.39 46.67
CA CYS A 391 -12.49 -60.99 47.78
C CYS A 391 -11.36 -60.08 48.30
N TRP A 392 -10.57 -59.48 47.41
CA TRP A 392 -9.46 -58.59 47.78
C TRP A 392 -9.92 -57.25 48.38
N LYS A 393 -11.03 -56.69 47.88
CA LYS A 393 -11.67 -55.50 48.48
C LYS A 393 -12.22 -55.83 49.87
N GLY A 394 -12.94 -56.95 50.00
CA GLY A 394 -13.48 -57.44 51.27
C GLY A 394 -12.39 -57.68 52.32
N LEU A 395 -11.33 -58.42 51.98
CA LEU A 395 -10.18 -58.63 52.88
C LEU A 395 -9.55 -57.31 53.37
N ARG A 396 -9.44 -56.30 52.50
CA ARG A 396 -8.95 -54.95 52.87
C ARG A 396 -9.95 -54.15 53.72
N LEU A 397 -11.24 -54.47 53.67
CA LEU A 397 -12.27 -53.92 54.55
C LEU A 397 -12.24 -54.61 55.91
N SER A 398 -12.18 -55.95 55.94
CA SER A 398 -12.08 -56.77 57.16
C SER A 398 -10.84 -56.39 57.97
N ALA A 399 -9.66 -56.33 57.35
CA ALA A 399 -8.41 -55.92 58.01
C ALA A 399 -8.45 -54.48 58.61
N ARG A 400 -9.53 -53.71 58.40
CA ARG A 400 -9.74 -52.36 58.95
C ARG A 400 -10.98 -52.21 59.83
N GLN A 401 -11.96 -53.11 59.73
CA GLN A 401 -13.21 -53.08 60.52
C GLN A 401 -13.41 -54.30 61.43
N ASP A 402 -12.92 -55.48 61.03
CA ASP A 402 -13.01 -56.76 61.75
C ASP A 402 -11.71 -57.57 61.61
N LEU A 403 -10.80 -57.35 62.56
CA LEU A 403 -9.55 -58.10 62.66
C LEU A 403 -9.75 -59.55 63.13
N GLU A 404 -10.87 -59.88 63.78
CA GLU A 404 -11.13 -61.24 64.26
C GLU A 404 -11.60 -62.13 63.10
N GLY A 405 -12.58 -61.67 62.31
CA GLY A 405 -12.96 -62.29 61.04
C GLY A 405 -11.79 -62.37 60.06
N PHE A 406 -11.00 -61.29 59.93
CA PHE A 406 -9.80 -61.32 59.08
C PHE A 406 -8.78 -62.37 59.53
N SER A 407 -8.60 -62.62 60.84
CA SER A 407 -7.67 -63.65 61.32
C SER A 407 -8.06 -65.07 60.89
N LYS A 408 -9.38 -65.35 60.79
CA LYS A 408 -9.93 -66.65 60.38
C LYS A 408 -9.63 -66.97 58.91
N PHE A 409 -9.21 -65.98 58.09
CA PHE A 409 -8.76 -66.21 56.72
C PHE A 409 -7.63 -67.24 56.62
N THR A 410 -6.70 -67.30 57.60
CA THR A 410 -5.58 -68.24 57.54
C THR A 410 -5.98 -69.69 57.74
N ASP A 411 -7.08 -69.92 58.46
CA ASP A 411 -7.50 -71.25 58.91
C ASP A 411 -8.74 -71.75 58.14
N HIS A 412 -9.53 -70.84 57.55
CA HIS A 412 -10.80 -71.11 56.87
C HIS A 412 -10.98 -70.44 55.49
N GLY A 413 -9.97 -69.72 54.99
CA GLY A 413 -10.06 -69.01 53.70
C GLY A 413 -11.09 -67.88 53.70
N ILE A 414 -11.56 -67.49 52.51
CA ILE A 414 -12.41 -66.29 52.34
C ILE A 414 -13.79 -66.43 53.00
N GLU A 415 -14.35 -67.65 53.04
CA GLU A 415 -15.63 -67.95 53.70
C GLU A 415 -15.55 -67.75 55.22
N GLY A 416 -14.38 -67.99 55.84
CA GLY A 416 -14.16 -67.75 57.28
C GLY A 416 -14.11 -66.28 57.70
N VAL A 417 -14.05 -65.35 56.73
CA VAL A 417 -14.03 -63.89 56.96
C VAL A 417 -15.44 -63.30 56.97
N VAL A 418 -16.47 -64.08 56.60
CA VAL A 418 -17.87 -63.67 56.67
C VAL A 418 -18.33 -63.63 58.14
N PRO A 419 -18.90 -62.51 58.61
CA PRO A 419 -19.41 -62.39 59.98
C PRO A 419 -20.41 -63.50 60.34
N LEU A 420 -20.19 -64.14 61.49
CA LEU A 420 -20.96 -65.31 61.92
C LEU A 420 -22.44 -65.02 62.22
N GLU A 421 -22.84 -63.75 62.35
CA GLU A 421 -24.25 -63.33 62.43
C GLU A 421 -25.00 -63.42 61.09
N LEU A 422 -24.30 -63.43 59.95
CA LEU A 422 -24.93 -63.51 58.62
C LEU A 422 -25.20 -64.95 58.15
N LEU A 423 -24.59 -65.95 58.80
CA LEU A 423 -24.62 -67.34 58.37
C LEU A 423 -25.74 -68.14 59.08
N PRO A 424 -26.48 -69.01 58.37
CA PRO A 424 -27.41 -69.96 58.98
C PRO A 424 -26.73 -70.81 60.07
N PRO A 425 -27.43 -71.24 61.13
CA PRO A 425 -26.82 -71.90 62.29
C PRO A 425 -26.02 -73.16 61.92
N ASP A 426 -26.51 -73.95 60.95
CA ASP A 426 -25.85 -75.17 60.47
C ASP A 426 -24.53 -74.88 59.75
N VAL A 427 -24.42 -73.72 59.09
CA VAL A 427 -23.19 -73.24 58.43
C VAL A 427 -22.26 -72.59 59.46
N ARG A 428 -22.81 -71.74 60.36
CA ARG A 428 -22.09 -71.06 61.44
C ARG A 428 -21.31 -72.03 62.32
N SER A 429 -21.82 -73.24 62.54
CA SER A 429 -21.17 -74.30 63.33
C SER A 429 -19.80 -74.75 62.79
N LYS A 430 -19.55 -74.63 61.48
CA LYS A 430 -18.30 -75.05 60.82
C LYS A 430 -17.14 -74.06 61.01
N TYR A 431 -17.48 -72.80 61.31
CA TYR A 431 -16.55 -71.67 61.36
C TYR A 431 -16.36 -71.11 62.78
N GLN A 432 -16.70 -71.90 63.81
CA GLN A 432 -16.38 -71.61 65.22
C GLN A 432 -15.12 -72.37 65.66
N ALA A 433 -14.10 -71.64 66.10
CA ALA A 433 -12.85 -72.23 66.59
C ALA A 433 -13.04 -72.93 67.96
N LYS A 434 -12.48 -74.14 68.10
CA LYS A 434 -12.30 -74.78 69.41
C LYS A 434 -11.06 -74.18 70.10
N PRO A 435 -11.13 -73.77 71.38
CA PRO A 435 -10.03 -73.05 72.02
C PRO A 435 -8.88 -73.97 72.45
N SER A 436 -7.83 -74.07 71.62
CA SER A 436 -6.52 -74.59 72.04
C SER A 436 -5.36 -74.03 71.18
N ASP A 437 -4.18 -73.91 71.81
CA ASP A 437 -2.85 -73.79 71.20
C ASP A 437 -2.57 -72.70 70.13
N ARG A 438 -2.62 -71.42 70.55
CA ARG A 438 -1.62 -70.43 70.09
C ARG A 438 -1.05 -69.64 71.29
N GLY A 439 0.08 -70.10 71.83
CA GLY A 439 0.83 -69.38 72.88
C GLY A 439 2.29 -69.85 72.98
N LYS A 440 3.21 -68.88 73.18
CA LYS A 440 4.70 -68.91 73.02
C LYS A 440 5.15 -68.31 71.66
N ARG A 441 6.20 -67.47 71.58
CA ARG A 441 7.13 -66.94 72.61
C ARG A 441 7.73 -65.60 72.15
N SER A 442 8.23 -64.80 73.10
CA SER A 442 8.94 -63.53 72.84
C SER A 442 10.45 -63.60 73.18
N LYS A 443 11.23 -62.76 72.46
CA LYS A 443 12.60 -62.25 72.73
C LYS A 443 13.84 -63.18 72.72
N LYS A 444 14.99 -62.49 72.52
CA LYS A 444 16.42 -62.87 72.62
C LYS A 444 17.04 -63.64 71.43
N GLU A 445 18.28 -63.39 70.99
CA GLU A 445 19.26 -62.30 71.27
C GLU A 445 20.33 -62.22 70.14
N GLU A 446 21.33 -61.33 70.26
CA GLU A 446 22.56 -61.29 69.43
C GLU A 446 23.49 -62.50 69.78
N THR A 447 24.60 -62.84 69.10
CA THR A 447 25.53 -62.08 68.22
C THR A 447 26.42 -63.02 67.35
N LYS A 448 27.08 -62.47 66.31
CA LYS A 448 28.39 -62.86 65.69
C LYS A 448 28.56 -64.18 64.90
N GLY A 449 29.10 -64.04 63.69
CA GLY A 449 29.74 -65.06 62.85
C GLY A 449 30.31 -64.41 61.56
N ASN A 450 31.45 -64.88 61.03
CA ASN A 450 32.17 -64.24 59.91
C ASN A 450 31.94 -64.93 58.54
N ALA A 451 32.19 -64.17 57.47
CA ALA A 451 32.66 -64.45 56.08
C ALA A 451 32.80 -65.93 55.58
N HIS A 452 32.67 -66.26 54.27
CA HIS A 452 32.86 -65.47 53.03
C HIS A 452 32.09 -66.06 51.81
N GLN A 453 31.67 -65.19 50.86
CA GLN A 453 31.58 -65.37 49.36
C GLN A 453 30.74 -66.56 48.80
N VAL A 454 30.22 -66.60 47.56
CA VAL A 454 30.38 -65.92 46.24
C VAL A 454 28.94 -65.82 45.60
N GLU A 455 28.52 -65.05 44.57
CA GLU A 455 29.01 -63.96 43.67
C GLU A 455 28.48 -62.57 44.18
N GLU A 456 28.40 -61.39 43.52
CA GLU A 456 28.45 -60.87 42.11
C GLU A 456 27.17 -61.07 41.22
N ASN A 457 26.83 -60.28 40.18
CA ASN A 457 27.33 -58.98 39.67
C ASN A 457 26.15 -58.01 39.34
N GLN A 458 26.14 -56.78 39.84
CA GLN A 458 26.67 -55.53 39.23
C GLN A 458 26.05 -55.07 37.89
N ILE A 459 25.34 -53.93 37.93
CA ILE A 459 25.49 -52.79 36.99
C ILE A 459 25.40 -51.50 37.83
N ALA A 460 26.23 -50.49 37.55
CA ALA A 460 26.29 -49.26 38.33
C ALA A 460 26.50 -47.99 37.48
N THR A 461 25.88 -46.89 37.93
CA THR A 461 26.37 -45.49 37.91
C THR A 461 26.80 -44.79 36.60
N THR A 462 26.10 -43.66 36.33
CA THR A 462 26.66 -42.38 35.79
C THR A 462 27.13 -42.35 34.31
N ALA A 463 27.37 -41.21 33.64
CA ALA A 463 27.55 -39.83 34.12
C ALA A 463 27.20 -38.72 33.09
N THR A 464 26.83 -37.54 33.62
CA THR A 464 27.10 -36.14 33.17
C THR A 464 26.77 -35.64 31.74
N GLU A 465 26.40 -34.35 31.69
CA GLU A 465 26.23 -33.50 30.50
C GLU A 465 27.59 -32.98 29.94
N ILE A 466 27.59 -32.43 28.71
CA ILE A 466 28.42 -31.28 28.24
C ILE A 466 27.97 -30.89 26.81
N ASP A 467 27.98 -29.59 26.50
CA ASP A 467 27.61 -29.03 25.19
C ASP A 467 28.61 -29.32 24.05
N SER A 468 28.14 -29.22 22.79
CA SER A 468 28.77 -28.37 21.75
C SER A 468 27.93 -28.29 20.46
N GLU A 469 28.13 -27.20 19.70
CA GLU A 469 27.45 -26.90 18.43
C GLU A 469 27.93 -27.80 17.25
N GLY A 470 27.10 -27.95 16.21
CA GLY A 470 27.43 -28.76 15.03
C GLY A 470 26.60 -28.45 13.77
N ILE A 471 27.06 -27.48 12.97
CA ILE A 471 26.40 -27.01 11.74
C ILE A 471 26.59 -28.01 10.57
N ARG A 472 25.51 -28.59 9.99
CA ARG A 472 25.22 -28.56 8.53
C ARG A 472 23.94 -29.28 8.06
N THR A 473 23.63 -28.97 6.80
CA THR A 473 22.78 -29.59 5.76
C THR A 473 22.61 -31.13 5.84
N ASP A 474 21.58 -31.76 5.25
CA ASP A 474 20.95 -31.42 3.96
C ASP A 474 19.48 -31.89 3.77
N THR A 475 18.93 -31.62 2.58
CA THR A 475 17.58 -31.93 2.07
C THR A 475 17.19 -33.42 2.03
N THR A 476 15.88 -33.72 2.09
CA THR A 476 15.15 -34.49 1.04
C THR A 476 13.63 -34.64 1.26
N ALA A 477 12.92 -34.83 0.14
CA ALA A 477 11.64 -35.54 -0.07
C ALA A 477 10.30 -35.02 0.55
N THR A 478 9.34 -34.81 -0.34
CA THR A 478 7.89 -34.58 -0.16
C THR A 478 7.11 -35.90 -0.44
N PRO A 479 5.78 -35.90 -0.69
CA PRO A 479 4.64 -35.67 0.24
C PRO A 479 3.67 -36.90 0.27
N MET A 480 2.51 -36.79 0.92
CA MET A 480 1.36 -37.69 0.67
C MET A 480 -0.02 -37.05 0.99
N GLU A 481 -1.09 -37.56 0.37
CA GLU A 481 -2.46 -36.99 0.32
C GLU A 481 -3.56 -37.94 0.87
N PHE A 482 -4.84 -37.65 0.55
CA PHE A 482 -6.09 -38.46 0.74
C PHE A 482 -6.69 -38.51 2.18
N ASP A 483 -8.03 -38.50 2.42
CA ASP A 483 -9.26 -38.42 1.59
C ASP A 483 -10.47 -37.92 2.48
N GLY A 484 -11.71 -37.56 2.07
CA GLY A 484 -12.36 -37.50 0.74
C GLY A 484 -13.88 -37.14 0.68
N ALA A 485 -14.68 -37.35 1.75
CA ALA A 485 -16.14 -37.59 1.65
C ALA A 485 -17.07 -36.54 2.35
N THR A 486 -18.31 -36.22 1.94
CA THR A 486 -19.10 -36.47 0.70
C THR A 486 -20.30 -35.48 0.53
N VAL A 487 -20.78 -35.34 -0.72
CA VAL A 487 -21.95 -34.57 -1.28
C VAL A 487 -23.31 -35.26 -0.92
N PRO A 488 -24.55 -34.66 -0.86
CA PRO A 488 -25.23 -33.67 -1.77
C PRO A 488 -26.07 -32.54 -1.10
N GLY A 489 -26.78 -31.61 -1.81
CA GLY A 489 -26.79 -31.25 -3.25
C GLY A 489 -28.20 -31.03 -3.86
N THR A 490 -28.56 -29.81 -4.32
CA THR A 490 -29.80 -29.53 -5.09
C THR A 490 -29.75 -28.27 -5.99
N GLN A 491 -30.67 -28.21 -6.96
CA GLN A 491 -30.93 -27.16 -7.98
C GLN A 491 -31.43 -25.82 -7.36
N GLY A 492 -31.51 -24.66 -8.04
CA GLY A 492 -31.19 -24.28 -9.43
C GLY A 492 -32.32 -23.49 -10.11
N GLY A 493 -32.03 -22.31 -10.71
CA GLY A 493 -32.99 -21.58 -11.57
C GLY A 493 -32.93 -20.03 -11.51
N THR A 494 -33.12 -19.38 -12.67
CA THR A 494 -33.36 -17.93 -12.86
C THR A 494 -34.52 -17.73 -13.82
N PRO A 495 -35.38 -16.71 -13.62
CA PRO A 495 -35.56 -15.71 -14.68
C PRO A 495 -35.79 -14.26 -14.18
N THR A 496 -35.76 -13.31 -15.12
CA THR A 496 -36.17 -11.88 -15.05
C THR A 496 -37.49 -11.68 -15.85
N PRO A 497 -38.10 -10.47 -16.02
CA PRO A 497 -37.79 -9.12 -15.50
C PRO A 497 -39.00 -8.36 -14.86
N ASP A 498 -38.82 -7.07 -14.53
CA ASP A 498 -39.82 -5.98 -14.33
C ASP A 498 -40.87 -6.14 -13.18
N GLU A 499 -41.56 -5.11 -12.66
CA GLU A 499 -41.69 -3.67 -13.02
C GLU A 499 -41.94 -2.78 -11.75
N LEU A 500 -41.76 -1.45 -11.86
CA LEU A 500 -42.32 -0.27 -11.11
C LEU A 500 -43.08 -0.45 -9.74
N GLN A 501 -43.06 0.45 -8.75
CA GLN A 501 -43.13 1.93 -8.80
C GLN A 501 -43.00 2.60 -7.38
N LYS A 502 -42.70 3.92 -7.33
CA LYS A 502 -42.86 4.90 -6.19
C LYS A 502 -42.02 4.66 -4.92
N HIS A 503 -41.44 5.68 -4.27
CA HIS A 503 -41.83 7.11 -4.19
C HIS A 503 -40.68 8.09 -4.49
N SER A 504 -41.05 9.31 -4.89
CA SER A 504 -40.17 10.46 -5.15
C SER A 504 -40.65 11.70 -4.38
N SER A 505 -39.73 12.55 -3.89
CA SER A 505 -39.89 13.99 -3.61
C SER A 505 -38.63 14.56 -2.93
N ASP A 506 -38.19 15.80 -3.18
CA ASP A 506 -38.21 16.54 -4.45
C ASP A 506 -37.14 17.66 -4.42
N THR A 507 -36.84 18.24 -5.59
CA THR A 507 -36.16 19.53 -5.86
C THR A 507 -35.31 20.23 -4.77
N ASP A 508 -34.07 20.56 -5.12
CA ASP A 508 -33.72 21.97 -5.39
C ASP A 508 -32.75 22.06 -6.59
N VAL A 509 -32.76 23.18 -7.32
CA VAL A 509 -32.03 23.36 -8.59
C VAL A 509 -31.33 24.73 -8.61
N GLY A 510 -30.08 24.74 -8.12
CA GLY A 510 -29.18 25.89 -8.28
C GLY A 510 -28.52 25.89 -9.66
N GLN A 511 -28.91 26.83 -10.53
CA GLN A 511 -28.15 27.14 -11.75
C GLN A 511 -27.01 28.12 -11.42
N GLU A 512 -25.76 27.75 -11.70
CA GLU A 512 -24.67 28.73 -11.84
C GLU A 512 -24.16 28.79 -13.28
N SER A 513 -24.57 29.85 -13.97
CA SER A 513 -24.14 30.17 -15.34
C SER A 513 -22.75 30.83 -15.32
N GLY A 514 -21.69 30.02 -15.22
CA GLY A 514 -20.30 30.46 -15.19
C GLY A 514 -19.63 30.59 -16.56
N GLN A 515 -20.14 31.45 -17.44
CA GLN A 515 -19.56 31.70 -18.77
C GLN A 515 -18.35 32.64 -18.67
N LEU A 516 -17.17 32.14 -19.05
CA LEU A 516 -15.95 32.95 -19.21
C LEU A 516 -15.39 32.72 -20.61
N GLU A 517 -15.93 33.47 -21.56
CA GLU A 517 -15.23 33.84 -22.78
C GLU A 517 -14.07 34.78 -22.42
N ALA A 518 -12.97 34.67 -23.15
CA ALA A 518 -11.86 35.62 -23.12
C ALA A 518 -11.48 35.87 -24.58
N ASP A 519 -12.08 36.93 -25.14
CA ASP A 519 -12.01 37.24 -26.56
C ASP A 519 -10.71 37.96 -26.95
N ALA A 520 -10.55 38.18 -28.26
CA ALA A 520 -9.34 38.72 -28.89
C ALA A 520 -8.77 40.02 -28.27
N GLU A 521 -7.44 40.10 -28.21
CA GLU A 521 -6.74 41.39 -28.09
C GLU A 521 -6.97 42.22 -29.36
N VAL A 522 -7.39 43.48 -29.20
CA VAL A 522 -7.56 44.43 -30.31
C VAL A 522 -6.28 45.24 -30.45
N GLU A 523 -5.46 44.92 -31.45
CA GLU A 523 -4.27 45.71 -31.81
C GLU A 523 -4.57 46.67 -32.96
N ALA A 524 -4.56 47.97 -32.66
CA ALA A 524 -4.49 49.06 -33.63
C ALA A 524 -3.98 50.32 -32.91
N GLY A 525 -2.99 51.07 -33.41
CA GLY A 525 -2.14 50.81 -34.57
C GLY A 525 -1.35 52.07 -34.90
N ILE A 526 -0.02 51.99 -34.94
CA ILE A 526 0.85 53.10 -35.31
C ILE A 526 1.54 52.74 -36.63
N ILE A 527 1.36 53.59 -37.63
CA ILE A 527 2.00 53.51 -38.94
C ILE A 527 2.69 54.87 -39.17
N ASP A 528 4.01 54.86 -39.34
CA ASP A 528 4.75 56.00 -39.90
C ASP A 528 4.52 56.09 -41.41
N GLY A 529 4.49 57.30 -41.98
CA GLY A 529 4.19 57.47 -43.42
C GLY A 529 4.13 58.90 -43.97
N GLU A 530 5.29 59.55 -44.04
CA GLU A 530 5.72 60.48 -45.11
C GLU A 530 4.87 61.72 -45.56
N THR A 531 5.48 62.89 -45.35
CA THR A 531 5.67 64.02 -46.31
C THR A 531 4.54 65.00 -46.72
N ASP A 532 5.00 66.27 -46.78
CA ASP A 532 4.70 67.33 -47.76
C ASP A 532 3.50 68.29 -47.62
N ALA A 533 3.70 69.45 -48.26
CA ALA A 533 2.87 70.64 -48.43
C ALA A 533 2.78 71.65 -47.25
N ASP A 534 3.32 72.84 -47.50
CA ASP A 534 3.13 74.07 -46.72
C ASP A 534 1.65 74.49 -46.60
N VAL A 535 1.34 75.32 -45.58
CA VAL A 535 0.80 76.70 -45.70
C VAL A 535 0.20 77.15 -44.36
N ASP A 536 0.87 78.12 -43.75
CA ASP A 536 0.32 79.32 -43.11
C ASP A 536 -1.20 79.37 -42.80
N LEU A 537 -1.56 79.48 -41.50
CA LEU A 537 -2.08 80.75 -40.94
C LEU A 537 -2.49 80.65 -39.46
N ASP A 538 -1.79 81.43 -38.64
CA ASP A 538 -2.29 82.37 -37.61
C ASP A 538 -3.23 81.99 -36.43
N ALA A 539 -2.94 82.71 -35.33
CA ALA A 539 -3.85 83.29 -34.34
C ALA A 539 -4.43 82.49 -33.14
N VAL A 540 -3.82 82.82 -31.97
CA VAL A 540 -4.48 83.21 -30.70
C VAL A 540 -5.16 82.13 -29.84
N GLY A 541 -4.67 82.00 -28.61
CA GLY A 541 -5.21 81.17 -27.51
C GLY A 541 -4.37 81.31 -26.25
#